data_AF-A0A0A9YEV0-F1
#
_entry.id   AF-A0A0A9YEV0-F1
#
_cell.length_a   1.000
_cell.length_b   1.000
_cell.length_c   1.000
_cell.angle_alpha   90.00
_cell.angle_beta   90.00
_cell.angle_gamma   90.00
#
_symmetry.space_group_name_H-M   'P 1'
#
loop_
_entity.id
_entity.type
_entity.pdbx_description
1 polymer ?
#
loop_
_entity_poly.entity_id
_entity_poly.type
_entity_poly.pdbx_seq_one_letter_code
_entity_poly.pdbx_strand_id
1 'polypeptide(L)'
;KRHTDESLRQFADRVRALAQSAVLEEGGDMNTDERLRWVNKKTLGAFVKGAGKELSSLLTTNRPSTIREALTRAEELEDVMKREDDTEIKWDLAAVSGDRRCYKCGGMDHFAARCPQKDTPEPKHDRYASKD
;
A
#
# COMPACT_ATOMS: atom_id res chain seq x y z
N LYS A 1 3.53 -17.98 5.87
CA LYS A 1 3.50 -16.58 5.37
C LYS A 1 3.30 -16.63 3.85
N ARG A 2 2.71 -15.59 3.25
CA ARG A 2 2.54 -15.47 1.80
C ARG A 2 3.90 -15.46 1.10
N HIS A 3 4.01 -16.12 -0.05
CA HIS A 3 5.19 -16.02 -0.90
C HIS A 3 5.13 -14.76 -1.77
N THR A 4 6.27 -14.25 -2.24
CA THR A 4 6.34 -12.98 -2.99
C THR A 4 5.64 -13.05 -4.36
N ASP A 5 5.67 -14.22 -4.99
CA ASP A 5 5.07 -14.56 -6.29
C ASP A 5 3.64 -15.11 -6.18
N GLU A 6 3.12 -15.26 -4.96
CA GLU A 6 1.79 -15.83 -4.70
C GLU A 6 0.75 -14.71 -4.52
N SER A 7 -0.35 -14.79 -5.28
CA SER A 7 -1.48 -13.86 -5.10
C SER A 7 -2.18 -14.07 -3.75
N LEU A 8 -2.90 -13.04 -3.29
CA LEU A 8 -3.71 -13.11 -2.07
C LEU A 8 -4.71 -14.28 -2.08
N ARG A 9 -5.30 -14.59 -3.24
CA ARG A 9 -6.24 -15.70 -3.41
C ARG A 9 -5.57 -17.06 -3.26
N GLN A 10 -4.48 -17.28 -3.98
CA GLN A 10 -3.69 -18.51 -3.90
C GLN A 10 -3.22 -18.76 -2.46
N PHE A 11 -2.79 -17.69 -1.78
CA PHE A 11 -2.40 -17.76 -0.38
C PHE A 11 -3.57 -18.16 0.53
N ALA A 12 -4.75 -17.56 0.38
CA ALA A 12 -5.92 -17.92 1.16
C ALA A 12 -6.36 -19.37 0.93
N ASP A 13 -6.32 -19.84 -0.31
CA ASP A 13 -6.66 -21.23 -0.67
C ASP A 13 -5.68 -22.21 -0.03
N ARG A 14 -4.38 -21.92 -0.10
CA ARG A 14 -3.33 -22.74 0.54
C ARG A 14 -3.51 -22.79 2.06
N VAL A 15 -3.76 -21.63 2.68
CA VAL A 15 -3.99 -21.55 4.13
C VAL A 15 -5.25 -22.33 4.54
N ARG A 16 -6.31 -22.25 3.72
CA ARG A 16 -7.54 -23.00 3.96
C ARG A 16 -7.32 -24.51 3.83
N ALA A 17 -6.61 -24.96 2.80
CA ALA A 17 -6.26 -26.37 2.61
C ALA A 17 -5.46 -26.90 3.81
N LEU A 18 -4.46 -26.15 4.28
CA LEU A 18 -3.70 -26.50 5.48
C LEU A 18 -4.59 -26.59 6.72
N ALA A 19 -5.53 -25.65 6.89
CA ALA A 19 -6.48 -25.71 8.00
C ALA A 19 -7.42 -26.91 7.90
N GLN A 20 -7.86 -27.29 6.68
CA GLN A 20 -8.67 -28.49 6.49
C GLN A 20 -7.91 -29.76 6.84
N SER A 21 -6.65 -29.90 6.39
CA SER A 21 -5.79 -31.03 6.76
C SER A 21 -5.62 -31.13 8.27
N ALA A 22 -5.34 -30.01 8.94
CA ALA A 22 -5.18 -30.01 10.40
C ALA A 22 -6.48 -30.40 11.15
N VAL A 23 -7.66 -30.04 10.64
CA VAL A 23 -8.93 -30.55 11.23
C VAL A 23 -9.11 -32.04 11.03
N LEU A 24 -8.69 -32.60 9.90
CA LEU A 24 -8.82 -34.03 9.65
C LEU A 24 -7.94 -34.84 10.61
N GLU A 25 -6.77 -34.32 10.96
CA GLU A 25 -5.84 -34.95 11.90
C GLU A 25 -6.24 -34.75 13.37
N GLU A 26 -6.69 -33.55 13.76
CA GLU A 26 -6.95 -33.17 15.16
C GLU A 26 -8.45 -33.24 15.56
N GLY A 27 -9.37 -33.34 14.61
CA GLY A 27 -10.81 -33.12 14.80
C GLY A 27 -11.66 -34.39 14.89
N GLY A 28 -11.09 -35.50 15.35
CA GLY A 28 -11.75 -36.82 15.40
C GLY A 28 -13.17 -36.81 15.96
N ASP A 29 -13.38 -36.08 17.06
CA ASP A 29 -14.67 -36.02 17.79
C ASP A 29 -15.56 -34.82 17.42
N MET A 30 -15.10 -33.91 16.55
CA MET A 30 -15.85 -32.70 16.19
C MET A 30 -16.95 -33.00 15.18
N ASN A 31 -18.13 -32.38 15.36
CA ASN A 31 -19.17 -32.41 14.34
C ASN A 31 -18.85 -31.49 13.15
N THR A 32 -19.64 -31.58 12.07
CA THR A 32 -19.42 -30.83 10.83
C THR A 32 -19.33 -29.31 11.04
N ASP A 33 -20.21 -28.74 11.87
CA ASP A 33 -20.25 -27.31 12.13
C ASP A 33 -19.04 -26.82 12.95
N GLU A 34 -18.61 -27.63 13.93
CA GLU A 34 -17.42 -27.35 14.73
C GLU A 34 -16.16 -27.38 13.87
N ARG A 35 -16.03 -28.40 13.01
CA ARG A 35 -14.96 -28.51 12.03
C ARG A 35 -14.93 -27.29 11.12
N LEU A 36 -16.07 -26.87 10.58
CA LEU A 36 -16.17 -25.71 9.71
C LEU A 36 -15.78 -24.41 10.41
N ARG A 37 -16.29 -24.18 11.63
CA ARG A 37 -15.93 -23.00 12.44
C ARG A 37 -14.44 -22.97 12.75
N TRP A 38 -13.84 -24.11 13.07
CA TRP A 38 -12.42 -24.23 13.35
C TRP A 38 -11.58 -23.91 12.10
N VAL A 39 -11.89 -24.52 10.95
CA VAL A 39 -11.22 -24.23 9.67
C VAL A 39 -11.29 -22.73 9.38
N ASN A 40 -12.48 -22.13 9.44
CA ASN A 40 -12.68 -20.72 9.14
C ASN A 40 -11.87 -19.82 10.08
N LYS A 41 -11.88 -20.10 11.39
CA LYS A 41 -11.14 -19.33 12.40
C LYS A 41 -9.63 -19.41 12.18
N LYS A 42 -9.10 -20.62 11.94
CA LYS A 42 -7.67 -20.85 11.67
C LYS A 42 -7.25 -20.21 10.36
N THR A 43 -8.05 -20.38 9.32
CA THR A 43 -7.80 -19.79 7.99
C THR A 43 -7.70 -18.28 8.08
N LEU A 44 -8.69 -17.63 8.69
CA LEU A 44 -8.71 -16.18 8.87
C LEU A 44 -7.51 -15.68 9.67
N GLY A 45 -7.20 -16.32 10.80
CA GLY A 45 -6.08 -15.92 11.64
C GLY A 45 -4.72 -16.06 10.96
N ALA A 46 -4.51 -17.17 10.24
CA ALA A 46 -3.27 -17.43 9.50
C ALA A 46 -3.15 -16.51 8.27
N PHE A 47 -4.25 -16.21 7.59
CA PHE A 47 -4.29 -15.27 6.48
C PHE A 47 -3.89 -13.86 6.93
N VAL A 48 -4.57 -13.31 7.94
CA VAL A 48 -4.30 -11.95 8.44
C VAL A 48 -2.83 -11.78 8.86
N LYS A 49 -2.28 -12.75 9.62
CA LYS A 49 -0.88 -12.70 10.06
C LYS A 49 0.13 -12.97 8.95
N GLY A 50 -0.29 -13.67 7.91
CA GLY A 50 0.59 -14.15 6.85
C GLY A 50 0.55 -13.34 5.56
N ALA A 51 -0.39 -12.41 5.41
CA ALA A 51 -0.62 -11.65 4.17
C ALA A 51 0.52 -10.69 3.78
N GLY A 52 1.37 -10.31 4.74
CA GLY A 52 2.43 -9.31 4.56
C GLY A 52 2.44 -8.35 5.74
N LYS A 53 3.55 -7.64 5.99
CA LYS A 53 3.67 -6.77 7.18
C LYS A 53 2.65 -5.62 7.16
N GLU A 54 2.59 -4.88 6.04
CA GLU A 54 1.69 -3.73 5.88
C GLU A 54 0.23 -4.17 5.90
N LEU A 55 -0.13 -5.17 5.07
CA LEU A 55 -1.48 -5.73 5.05
C LEU A 55 -1.88 -6.33 6.41
N SER A 56 -0.99 -7.04 7.11
CA SER A 56 -1.29 -7.60 8.43
C SER A 56 -1.58 -6.51 9.45
N SER A 57 -0.87 -5.39 9.42
CA SER A 57 -1.09 -4.25 10.33
C SER A 57 -2.48 -3.62 10.10
N LEU A 58 -2.80 -3.36 8.84
CA LEU A 58 -4.08 -2.75 8.43
C LEU A 58 -5.27 -3.68 8.70
N LEU A 59 -5.15 -4.96 8.36
CA LEU A 59 -6.17 -5.96 8.63
C LEU A 59 -6.33 -6.26 10.13
N THR A 60 -5.29 -6.07 10.95
CA THR A 60 -5.42 -6.20 12.41
C THR A 60 -6.17 -5.02 13.00
N THR A 61 -5.93 -3.81 12.47
CA THR A 61 -6.59 -2.57 12.91
C THR A 61 -8.09 -2.59 12.58
N ASN A 62 -8.45 -2.99 11.36
CA ASN A 62 -9.84 -3.18 10.97
C ASN A 62 -10.15 -4.68 10.78
N ARG A 63 -10.27 -5.37 11.92
CA ARG A 63 -10.32 -6.83 11.98
C ARG A 63 -11.51 -7.41 11.19
N PRO A 64 -11.26 -8.15 10.10
CA PRO A 64 -12.32 -8.83 9.37
C PRO A 64 -12.88 -10.00 10.18
N SER A 65 -14.17 -10.27 9.98
CA SER A 65 -14.91 -11.36 10.63
C SER A 65 -14.88 -12.66 9.83
N THR A 66 -14.60 -12.58 8.52
CA THR A 66 -14.57 -13.73 7.61
C THR A 66 -13.36 -13.69 6.69
N ILE A 67 -12.94 -14.85 6.17
CA ILE A 67 -11.84 -14.93 5.19
C ILE A 67 -12.16 -14.14 3.91
N ARG A 68 -13.43 -14.13 3.48
CA ARG A 68 -13.86 -13.38 2.30
C ARG A 68 -13.70 -11.87 2.49
N GLU A 69 -14.15 -11.36 3.63
CA GLU A 69 -13.97 -9.94 3.97
C GLU A 69 -12.49 -9.57 4.06
N ALA A 70 -11.67 -10.44 4.67
CA ALA A 70 -10.22 -10.26 4.75
C ALA A 70 -9.56 -10.21 3.36
N LEU A 71 -9.96 -11.11 2.46
CA LEU A 71 -9.49 -11.16 1.08
C LEU A 71 -9.84 -9.88 0.31
N THR A 72 -11.12 -9.49 0.29
CA THR A 72 -11.56 -8.28 -0.41
C THR A 72 -10.79 -7.06 0.07
N ARG A 73 -10.68 -6.86 1.38
CA ARG A 73 -9.92 -5.73 1.94
C ARG A 73 -8.43 -5.80 1.59
N ALA A 74 -7.83 -6.99 1.63
CA ALA A 74 -6.42 -7.13 1.29
C ALA A 74 -6.17 -6.78 -0.19
N GLU A 75 -7.06 -7.19 -1.10
CA GLU A 75 -6.98 -6.86 -2.52
C GLU A 75 -7.15 -5.35 -2.76
N GLU A 76 -8.13 -4.73 -2.11
CA GLU A 76 -8.36 -3.28 -2.19
C GLU A 76 -7.15 -2.49 -1.67
N LEU A 77 -6.56 -2.90 -0.54
CA LEU A 77 -5.38 -2.25 0.03
C LEU A 77 -4.15 -2.43 -0.87
N GLU A 78 -3.94 -3.62 -1.43
CA GLU A 78 -2.82 -3.88 -2.34
C GLU A 78 -2.93 -3.06 -3.64
N ASP A 79 -4.16 -2.88 -4.16
CA ASP A 79 -4.41 -2.01 -5.32
C ASP A 79 -4.19 -0.52 -5.01
N VAL A 80 -4.61 -0.05 -3.82
CA VAL A 80 -4.33 1.33 -3.38
C VAL A 80 -2.83 1.56 -3.23
N MET A 81 -2.11 0.65 -2.56
CA MET A 81 -0.66 0.76 -2.38
C MET A 81 0.09 0.74 -3.71
N LYS A 82 -0.35 -0.09 -4.66
CA LYS A 82 0.23 -0.11 -6.02
C LYS A 82 0.04 1.23 -6.74
N ARG A 83 -1.15 1.83 -6.62
CA ARG A 83 -1.42 3.17 -7.16
C ARG A 83 -0.59 4.25 -6.48
N GLU A 84 -0.27 4.11 -5.19
CA GLU A 84 0.60 5.05 -4.47
C GLU A 84 2.06 4.98 -4.94
N ASP A 85 2.58 3.78 -5.19
CA ASP A 85 3.88 3.59 -5.86
C ASP A 85 3.86 4.21 -7.27
N ASP A 86 2.79 3.98 -8.04
CA ASP A 86 2.57 4.64 -9.33
C ASP A 86 2.33 6.15 -9.20
N THR A 87 1.98 6.69 -8.02
CA THR A 87 1.92 8.16 -7.83
C THR A 87 3.28 8.83 -7.72
N GLU A 88 4.39 8.09 -7.68
CA GLU A 88 5.69 8.67 -8.05
C GLU A 88 5.67 9.17 -9.52
N ILE A 89 4.90 8.54 -10.41
CA ILE A 89 4.64 8.99 -11.79
C ILE A 89 3.79 10.28 -11.82
N LYS A 90 3.06 10.58 -10.74
CA LYS A 90 2.24 11.80 -10.63
C LYS A 90 3.07 13.08 -10.47
N TRP A 91 4.33 12.98 -10.04
CA TRP A 91 5.24 14.13 -10.02
C TRP A 91 5.85 14.43 -11.41
N ASP A 92 5.82 13.48 -12.33
CA ASP A 92 6.25 13.65 -13.72
C ASP A 92 5.15 14.25 -14.60
N LEU A 93 3.87 13.95 -14.35
CA LEU A 93 2.74 14.56 -15.08
C LEU A 93 2.55 16.05 -14.79
N ALA A 94 2.89 16.52 -13.59
CA ALA A 94 2.88 17.96 -13.33
C ALA A 94 3.93 18.72 -14.19
N ALA A 95 4.90 18.03 -14.84
CA ALA A 95 5.90 18.66 -15.71
C ALA A 95 5.31 18.95 -17.10
N VAL A 96 4.23 18.24 -17.47
CA VAL A 96 3.47 18.43 -18.71
C VAL A 96 2.43 19.54 -18.54
N SER A 97 1.95 19.81 -17.33
CA SER A 97 1.03 20.92 -17.02
C SER A 97 1.78 22.24 -16.72
N GLY A 98 2.48 22.75 -17.73
CA GLY A 98 2.40 24.16 -18.16
C GLY A 98 2.82 25.34 -17.26
N ASP A 99 3.23 25.18 -16.00
CA ASP A 99 3.55 26.37 -15.17
C ASP A 99 4.73 26.20 -14.19
N ARG A 100 5.74 25.42 -14.61
CA ARG A 100 6.90 25.10 -13.77
C ARG A 100 8.18 25.79 -14.25
N ARG A 101 8.21 27.11 -14.13
CA ARG A 101 9.43 27.94 -14.29
C ARG A 101 10.24 27.97 -13.00
N CYS A 102 11.56 27.85 -13.12
CA CYS A 102 12.51 28.06 -12.04
C CYS A 102 12.29 29.44 -11.42
N TYR A 103 11.88 29.51 -10.15
CA TYR A 103 11.68 30.81 -9.49
C TYR A 103 13.00 31.57 -9.22
N LYS A 104 14.16 30.91 -9.38
CA LYS A 104 15.48 31.54 -9.22
C LYS A 104 15.96 32.27 -10.48
N CYS A 105 15.76 31.67 -11.66
CA CYS A 105 16.26 32.25 -12.93
C CYS A 105 15.19 32.44 -14.02
N GLY A 106 13.96 31.99 -13.79
CA GLY A 106 12.87 32.02 -14.77
C GLY A 106 12.90 30.92 -15.82
N GLY A 107 13.93 30.06 -15.85
CA GLY A 107 14.07 28.98 -16.84
C GLY A 107 12.99 27.90 -16.71
N MET A 108 12.49 27.39 -17.83
CA MET A 108 11.36 26.43 -17.87
C MET A 108 11.79 24.96 -17.84
N ASP A 109 13.10 24.71 -17.89
CA ASP A 109 13.70 23.38 -18.03
C ASP A 109 14.02 22.69 -16.68
N HIS A 110 13.98 23.43 -15.57
CA HIS A 110 14.34 22.91 -14.24
C HIS A 110 13.67 23.69 -13.09
N PHE A 111 13.69 23.12 -11.88
CA PHE A 111 13.27 23.79 -10.64
C PHE A 111 14.43 24.50 -9.94
N ALA A 112 14.13 25.47 -9.07
CA ALA A 112 15.12 26.22 -8.29
C ALA A 112 16.13 25.33 -7.55
N ALA A 113 15.69 24.16 -7.05
CA ALA A 113 16.54 23.18 -6.38
C ALA A 113 17.59 22.51 -7.29
N ARG A 114 17.42 22.55 -8.62
CA ARG A 114 18.32 22.00 -9.64
C ARG A 114 18.86 23.09 -10.58
N CYS A 115 18.76 24.35 -10.18
CA CYS A 115 19.27 25.45 -10.99
C CYS A 115 20.80 25.35 -11.14
N PRO A 116 21.35 25.35 -12.36
CA PRO A 116 22.80 25.32 -12.59
C PRO A 116 23.50 26.60 -12.11
N GLN A 117 22.76 27.68 -11.87
CA GLN A 117 23.25 28.94 -11.31
C GLN A 117 23.29 28.91 -9.76
N LYS A 118 23.71 27.78 -9.17
CA LYS A 118 23.65 27.58 -7.72
C LYS A 118 24.57 28.51 -6.91
N ASP A 119 25.61 29.09 -7.53
CA ASP A 119 26.68 29.79 -6.80
C ASP A 119 26.83 31.29 -7.09
N THR A 120 25.83 31.97 -7.66
CA THR A 120 25.84 33.44 -7.71
C THR A 120 25.02 34.02 -6.56
N PRO A 121 25.62 34.81 -5.64
CA PRO A 121 24.85 35.51 -4.61
C PRO A 121 23.88 36.49 -5.28
N GLU A 122 22.62 36.43 -4.90
CA GLU A 122 21.57 37.26 -5.49
C GLU A 122 21.79 38.76 -5.17
N PRO A 123 21.57 39.68 -6.12
CA PRO A 123 21.36 41.08 -5.78
C PRO A 123 20.05 41.18 -4.99
N LYS A 124 20.13 41.75 -3.79
CA LYS A 124 18.99 41.96 -2.89
C LYS A 124 17.98 42.85 -3.62
N HIS A 125 16.85 42.29 -4.03
CA HIS A 125 15.74 43.09 -4.52
C HIS A 125 15.04 43.68 -3.30
N ASP A 126 15.34 44.95 -3.01
CA ASP A 126 14.69 45.72 -1.95
C ASP A 126 13.18 45.72 -2.17
N ARG A 127 12.44 45.08 -1.26
CA ARG A 127 10.97 45.03 -1.28
C ARG A 127 10.32 46.25 -0.62
N TYR A 128 10.85 47.46 -0.81
CA TYR A 128 10.19 48.65 -0.25
C TYR A 128 10.49 49.97 -0.99
N ALA A 129 9.53 50.39 -1.83
CA ALA A 129 9.21 51.77 -2.22
C ALA A 129 8.19 51.68 -3.39
N SER A 130 7.02 52.31 -3.44
CA SER A 130 6.35 53.26 -2.57
C SER A 130 4.84 53.12 -2.81
N LYS A 131 4.05 53.47 -1.79
CA LYS A 131 2.68 53.95 -1.99
C LYS A 131 2.73 55.22 -2.86
N ASP A 132 1.83 55.34 -3.82
CA ASP A 132 0.84 56.42 -4.01
C ASP A 132 0.08 56.19 -5.33
#